data_AF-A0A1G3KE67-F1
#
_entry.id   AF-A0A1G3KE67-F1
#
_cell.length_a   1.000
_cell.length_b   1.000
_cell.length_c   1.000
_cell.angle_alpha   90.00
_cell.angle_beta   90.00
_cell.angle_gamma   90.00
#
_symmetry.space_group_name_H-M   'P 1'
#
loop_
_entity.id
_entity.type
_entity.pdbx_description
1 polymer ?
#
loop_
_entity_poly.entity_id
_entity_poly.type
_entity_poly.pdbx_seq_one_letter_code
_entity_poly.pdbx_strand_id
1 'polypeptide(L)'
;MTERERLADLEARQKKVAQEIDQTRRALRGKYAAMVSELPIEFLTERELRDILTHSIRAGGAASVATLKALPPATIAHNQQPDPRPQGVPATSTAEPRAGGRCRPKGDTASLRDGPLAGP
;
A
#
# COMPACT_ATOMS: atom_id res chain seq x y z
N MET A 1 -17.28 -61.41 -16.32
CA MET A 1 -16.11 -60.56 -16.06
C MET A 1 -15.06 -60.82 -17.11
N THR A 2 -15.28 -60.25 -18.29
CA THR A 2 -14.28 -60.15 -19.36
C THR A 2 -13.27 -59.05 -18.99
N GLU A 3 -12.10 -59.08 -19.62
CA GLU A 3 -11.05 -58.08 -19.36
C GLU A 3 -11.51 -56.64 -19.65
N ARG A 4 -12.40 -56.47 -20.64
CA ARG A 4 -13.01 -55.17 -20.96
C ARG A 4 -13.88 -54.64 -19.84
N GLU A 5 -14.64 -55.50 -19.16
CA GLU A 5 -15.48 -55.10 -18.02
C GLU A 5 -14.60 -54.64 -16.85
N ARG A 6 -13.48 -55.34 -16.59
CA ARG A 6 -12.53 -54.95 -15.55
C ARG A 6 -11.86 -53.60 -15.82
N LEU A 7 -11.50 -53.33 -17.08
CA LEU A 7 -10.95 -52.04 -17.48
C LEU A 7 -11.97 -50.91 -17.31
N ALA A 8 -13.22 -51.13 -17.69
CA ALA A 8 -14.30 -50.15 -17.50
C ALA A 8 -14.56 -49.85 -16.02
N ASP A 9 -14.54 -50.88 -15.17
CA ASP A 9 -14.68 -50.72 -13.71
C ASP A 9 -13.53 -49.91 -13.10
N LEU A 10 -12.29 -50.13 -13.57
CA LEU A 10 -11.13 -49.36 -13.12
C LEU A 10 -11.24 -47.89 -13.54
N GLU A 11 -11.64 -47.63 -14.78
CA GLU A 11 -11.84 -46.26 -15.28
C GLU A 11 -12.95 -45.54 -14.50
N ALA A 12 -14.06 -46.23 -14.21
CA ALA A 12 -15.15 -45.69 -13.41
C ALA A 12 -14.69 -45.33 -12.00
N ARG A 13 -13.91 -46.20 -11.34
CA ARG A 13 -13.33 -45.93 -10.02
C ARG A 13 -12.35 -44.75 -10.06
N GLN A 14 -11.49 -44.68 -11.07
CA GLN A 14 -10.54 -43.58 -11.23
C GLN A 14 -11.28 -42.24 -11.36
N LYS A 15 -12.31 -42.18 -12.22
CA LYS A 15 -13.14 -40.98 -12.38
C LYS A 15 -13.83 -40.59 -11.08
N LYS A 16 -14.37 -41.56 -10.35
CA LYS A 16 -15.02 -41.33 -9.06
C LYS A 16 -14.05 -40.72 -8.04
N VAL A 17 -12.85 -41.28 -7.90
CA VAL A 17 -11.83 -40.75 -6.97
C VAL A 17 -11.42 -39.32 -7.37
N ALA A 18 -11.23 -39.05 -8.66
CA ALA A 18 -10.92 -37.70 -9.14
C ALA A 18 -12.02 -36.69 -8.76
N GLN A 19 -13.29 -37.07 -8.94
CA GLN A 19 -14.44 -36.24 -8.54
C GLN A 19 -14.48 -35.99 -7.04
N GLU A 20 -14.20 -37.00 -6.21
CA GLU A 20 -14.15 -36.88 -4.76
C GLU A 20 -13.03 -35.94 -4.30
N ILE A 21 -11.86 -36.01 -4.93
CA ILE A 21 -10.74 -35.07 -4.67
C ILE A 21 -11.17 -33.64 -4.98
N ASP A 22 -11.79 -33.40 -6.13
CA ASP A 22 -12.22 -32.06 -6.53
C ASP A 22 -13.36 -31.53 -5.65
N GLN A 23 -14.27 -32.40 -5.23
CA GLN A 23 -15.33 -32.06 -4.28
C GLN A 23 -14.74 -31.67 -2.92
N THR A 24 -13.77 -32.44 -2.43
CA THR A 24 -13.10 -32.19 -1.14
C THR A 24 -12.32 -30.88 -1.20
N ARG A 25 -11.59 -30.64 -2.29
CA ARG A 25 -10.86 -29.39 -2.52
C ARG A 25 -11.79 -28.18 -2.59
N ARG A 26 -12.93 -28.30 -3.27
CA ARG A 26 -13.96 -27.25 -3.31
C ARG A 26 -14.55 -26.97 -1.94
N ALA A 27 -14.91 -28.02 -1.18
CA ALA A 27 -15.42 -27.86 0.18
C ALA A 27 -14.40 -27.17 1.09
N LEU A 28 -13.12 -27.54 1.01
CA LEU A 28 -12.05 -26.89 1.77
C LEU A 28 -11.88 -25.42 1.40
N ARG A 29 -11.90 -25.08 0.11
CA ARG A 29 -11.87 -23.69 -0.36
C ARG A 29 -13.08 -22.90 0.14
N GLY A 30 -14.27 -23.51 0.13
CA GLY A 30 -15.48 -22.88 0.67
C GLY A 30 -15.35 -22.54 2.17
N LYS A 31 -14.81 -23.47 2.97
CA LYS A 31 -14.54 -23.23 4.40
C LYS A 31 -13.59 -22.05 4.63
N TYR A 32 -12.49 -21.99 3.88
CA TYR A 32 -11.55 -20.87 4.01
C TYR A 32 -12.13 -19.54 3.50
N ALA A 33 -12.92 -19.55 2.43
CA ALA A 33 -13.60 -18.35 1.95
C ALA A 33 -14.56 -17.77 3.00
N ALA A 34 -15.27 -18.63 3.74
CA ALA A 34 -16.13 -18.22 4.84
C ALA A 34 -15.34 -17.64 6.04
N MET A 35 -14.08 -18.01 6.24
CA MET A 35 -13.24 -17.36 7.26
C MET A 35 -12.79 -15.97 6.82
N VAL A 36 -12.57 -15.79 5.51
CA VAL A 36 -12.13 -14.50 4.95
C VAL A 36 -13.25 -13.46 5.01
N SER A 37 -14.52 -13.85 4.91
CA SER A 37 -15.65 -12.91 5.02
C SER A 37 -15.80 -12.28 6.39
N GLU A 38 -15.31 -12.95 7.44
CA GLU A 38 -15.38 -12.46 8.82
C GLU A 38 -14.14 -11.63 9.23
N LEU A 39 -13.19 -11.41 8.30
CA LEU A 39 -12.00 -10.61 8.60
C LEU A 39 -12.38 -9.13 8.71
N PRO A 40 -12.00 -8.44 9.81
CA PRO A 40 -12.18 -7.01 9.94
C PRO A 40 -11.18 -6.28 9.04
N ILE A 41 -11.53 -6.14 7.77
CA ILE A 41 -10.71 -5.47 6.74
C ILE A 41 -10.83 -3.95 6.80
N GLU A 42 -11.68 -3.38 7.66
CA GLU A 42 -11.94 -1.94 7.71
C GLU A 42 -10.70 -1.12 8.11
N PHE A 43 -9.71 -1.78 8.71
CA PHE A 43 -8.44 -1.18 9.11
C PHE A 43 -7.36 -1.26 8.02
N LEU A 44 -7.65 -1.88 6.86
CA LEU A 44 -6.73 -2.04 5.75
C LEU A 44 -7.37 -1.57 4.44
N THR A 45 -6.60 -0.91 3.59
CA THR A 45 -7.02 -0.66 2.21
C THR A 45 -6.99 -1.96 1.40
N GLU A 46 -7.78 -2.03 0.32
CA GLU A 46 -7.79 -3.18 -0.59
C GLU A 46 -6.38 -3.50 -1.13
N ARG A 47 -5.60 -2.45 -1.40
CA ARG A 47 -4.22 -2.56 -1.89
C ARG A 47 -3.32 -3.24 -0.86
N GLU A 48 -3.37 -2.79 0.39
CA GLU A 48 -2.56 -3.36 1.49
C GLU A 48 -2.91 -4.82 1.74
N LEU A 49 -4.21 -5.16 1.77
CA LEU A 49 -4.67 -6.53 1.92
C LEU A 49 -4.12 -7.43 0.80
N ARG A 50 -4.20 -6.97 -0.45
CA ARG A 50 -3.68 -7.71 -1.61
C ARG A 50 -2.17 -7.92 -1.54
N ASP A 51 -1.43 -6.90 -1.13
CA ASP A 51 0.02 -6.98 -0.97
C ASP A 51 0.39 -8.00 0.12
N ILE A 52 -0.26 -7.95 1.28
CA ILE A 52 -0.06 -8.92 2.38
C ILE A 52 -0.34 -10.35 1.92
N LEU A 53 -1.45 -10.58 1.21
CA LEU A 53 -1.80 -11.90 0.67
C LEU A 53 -0.76 -12.38 -0.35
N THR A 54 -0.33 -11.53 -1.27
CA THR A 54 0.66 -11.89 -2.30
C THR A 54 2.00 -12.28 -1.70
N HIS A 55 2.48 -11.50 -0.72
CA HIS A 55 3.75 -11.75 -0.06
C HIS A 55 3.67 -13.00 0.84
N SER A 56 2.56 -13.20 1.54
CA SER A 56 2.38 -14.38 2.41
C SER A 56 2.25 -15.69 1.62
N ILE A 57 1.58 -15.67 0.45
CA ILE A 57 1.54 -16.81 -0.46
C ILE A 57 2.95 -17.13 -0.98
N ARG A 58 3.74 -16.11 -1.34
CA ARG A 58 5.11 -16.28 -1.84
C ARG A 58 6.05 -16.84 -0.76
N ALA A 59 5.98 -16.31 0.46
CA ALA A 59 6.83 -16.73 1.56
C ALA A 59 6.40 -18.06 2.19
N GLY A 60 5.14 -18.46 2.00
CA GLY A 60 4.54 -19.63 2.61
C GLY A 60 4.00 -19.34 4.01
N GLY A 61 3.03 -20.16 4.44
CA GLY A 61 2.26 -19.90 5.68
C GLY A 61 3.11 -19.90 6.94
N ALA A 62 4.01 -20.86 7.11
CA ALA A 62 4.82 -20.97 8.33
C ALA A 62 5.76 -19.77 8.53
N ALA A 63 6.48 -19.37 7.47
CA ALA A 63 7.37 -18.21 7.50
C ALA A 63 6.58 -16.91 7.71
N SER A 64 5.45 -16.75 7.03
CA SER A 64 4.59 -15.57 7.19
C SER A 64 4.07 -15.44 8.62
N VAL A 65 3.56 -16.53 9.20
CA VAL A 65 3.05 -16.54 10.58
C VAL A 65 4.17 -16.27 11.59
N ALA A 66 5.35 -16.84 11.41
CA ALA A 66 6.50 -16.60 12.28
C ALA A 66 6.90 -15.10 12.28
N THR A 67 6.97 -14.49 11.10
CA THR A 67 7.28 -13.07 10.96
C THR A 67 6.19 -12.19 11.59
N LEU A 68 4.91 -12.46 11.30
CA LEU A 68 3.79 -11.66 11.84
C LEU A 68 3.71 -11.75 13.37
N LYS A 69 4.02 -12.90 13.98
CA LYS A 69 4.08 -13.07 15.44
C LYS A 69 5.26 -12.35 16.09
N ALA A 70 6.32 -12.08 15.35
CA ALA A 70 7.48 -11.36 15.85
C ALA A 70 7.28 -9.83 15.86
N LEU A 71 6.25 -9.32 15.18
CA LEU A 71 5.93 -7.90 15.17
C LEU A 71 5.35 -7.46 16.53
N PRO A 72 5.73 -6.28 17.05
CA PRO A 72 5.09 -5.71 18.22
C PRO A 72 3.60 -5.42 17.93
N PRO A 73 2.72 -5.42 18.95
CA PRO A 73 1.31 -5.09 18.78
C PRO A 73 1.17 -3.73 18.09
N ALA A 74 0.37 -3.67 17.02
CA ALA A 74 0.14 -2.41 16.32
C ALA A 74 -0.59 -1.44 17.25
N THR A 75 0.09 -0.38 17.69
CA THR A 75 -0.58 0.81 18.21
C THR A 75 -1.30 1.42 17.02
N ILE A 76 -2.63 1.32 16.97
CA ILE A 76 -3.42 1.90 15.87
C ILE A 76 -3.41 3.42 16.02
N ALA A 77 -2.30 4.05 15.65
CA ALA A 77 -2.24 5.46 15.31
C ALA A 77 -2.74 5.56 13.87
N HIS A 78 -4.06 5.70 13.72
CA HIS A 78 -4.65 6.10 12.44
C HIS A 78 -3.89 7.31 11.93
N ASN A 79 -3.56 7.30 10.63
CA ASN A 79 -3.03 8.43 9.86
C ASN A 79 -3.90 9.68 10.08
N GLN A 80 -3.65 10.43 11.15
CA GLN A 80 -3.90 11.85 11.18
C GLN A 80 -2.76 12.45 10.36
N GLN A 81 -2.93 12.49 9.05
CA GLN A 81 -2.19 13.46 8.26
C GLN A 81 -2.73 14.82 8.69
N PRO A 82 -1.96 15.68 9.39
CA PRO A 82 -2.44 17.00 9.73
C PRO A 82 -2.65 17.77 8.42
N ASP A 83 -3.89 18.22 8.21
CA ASP A 83 -4.24 19.19 7.18
C ASP A 83 -3.23 20.35 7.23
N PRO A 84 -2.47 20.65 6.15
CA PRO A 84 -1.71 21.89 6.08
C PRO A 84 -2.69 23.00 5.67
N ARG A 85 -3.64 23.33 6.54
CA ARG A 85 -4.42 24.55 6.40
C ARG A 85 -3.67 25.66 7.14
N PRO A 86 -3.11 26.66 6.44
CA PRO A 86 -2.49 27.80 7.12
C PRO A 86 -3.58 28.55 7.90
N GLN A 87 -3.46 28.55 9.23
CA GLN A 87 -4.24 29.40 10.12
C GLN A 87 -4.00 30.87 9.76
N GLY A 88 -5.09 31.61 9.66
CA GLY A 88 -5.14 32.93 9.05
C GLY A 88 -4.45 34.04 9.83
N VAL A 89 -4.33 35.17 9.13
CA VAL A 89 -4.22 36.50 9.73
C VAL A 89 -5.38 37.35 9.22
N PRO A 90 -6.18 37.99 10.08
CA PRO A 90 -7.18 38.97 9.67
C PRO A 90 -6.55 40.36 9.68
N ALA A 91 -6.66 41.10 8.58
CA ALA A 91 -6.41 42.53 8.57
C ALA A 91 -7.44 43.23 7.68
N THR A 92 -8.48 43.71 8.36
CA THR A 92 -9.24 44.94 8.11
C THR A 92 -9.01 45.68 6.79
N SER A 93 -10.10 45.78 6.01
CA SER A 93 -10.50 46.88 5.13
C SER A 93 -9.78 48.21 5.37
N THR A 94 -9.26 48.88 4.32
CA THR A 94 -9.65 50.25 3.89
C THR A 94 -8.95 50.62 2.55
N ALA A 95 -9.76 50.97 1.53
CA ALA A 95 -9.54 51.92 0.43
C ALA A 95 -8.31 51.83 -0.53
N GLU A 96 -8.60 51.52 -1.80
CA GLU A 96 -8.02 52.21 -2.98
C GLU A 96 -8.51 53.69 -3.04
N PRO A 97 -8.01 54.59 -3.93
CA PRO A 97 -6.91 54.50 -4.92
C PRO A 97 -5.98 55.76 -4.91
N ARG A 98 -4.81 55.76 -5.60
CA ARG A 98 -4.38 56.89 -6.45
C ARG A 98 -3.11 56.62 -7.26
N ALA A 99 -3.13 57.18 -8.46
CA ALA A 99 -2.17 57.13 -9.55
C ALA A 99 -0.77 57.71 -9.30
N GLY A 100 0.19 57.18 -10.07
CA GLY A 100 1.17 57.97 -10.82
C GLY A 100 2.53 58.22 -10.16
N GLY A 101 3.61 57.89 -10.87
CA GLY A 101 4.93 58.47 -10.60
C GLY A 101 6.13 57.60 -10.94
N ARG A 102 6.65 57.76 -12.16
CA ARG A 102 8.00 57.34 -12.55
C ARG A 102 9.04 57.99 -11.62
N CYS A 103 10.13 57.28 -11.32
CA CYS A 103 11.50 57.81 -11.39
C CYS A 103 12.55 56.72 -11.13
N ARG A 104 13.37 56.42 -12.15
CA ARG A 104 14.74 55.91 -11.98
C ARG A 104 15.65 57.10 -11.65
N PRO A 105 16.79 56.85 -11.00
CA PRO A 105 18.03 57.20 -11.70
C PRO A 105 19.13 56.13 -11.61
N LYS A 106 19.97 56.13 -12.65
CA LYS A 106 21.30 55.52 -12.73
C LYS A 106 22.29 56.29 -11.85
N GLY A 107 23.29 55.59 -11.35
CA GLY A 107 24.52 56.17 -10.82
C GLY A 107 25.59 55.09 -10.73
N ASP A 108 26.39 54.98 -11.79
CA ASP A 108 27.62 54.20 -11.86
C ASP A 108 28.66 54.75 -10.87
N THR A 109 29.50 53.89 -10.28
CA THR A 109 30.96 54.12 -10.20
C THR A 109 31.68 52.85 -9.73
N ALA A 110 32.80 52.63 -10.39
CA ALA A 110 33.66 51.47 -10.35
C ALA A 110 34.65 51.47 -9.17
N SER A 111 35.48 50.41 -9.15
CA SER A 111 36.70 50.21 -8.35
C SER A 111 36.46 49.71 -6.93
N LEU A 112 37.18 48.73 -6.37
CA LEU A 112 38.60 48.46 -6.57
C LEU A 112 39.00 47.13 -5.86
N ARG A 113 39.78 46.31 -6.57
CA ARG A 113 40.93 45.49 -6.13
C ARG A 113 40.82 44.13 -5.43
N ASP A 114 41.64 43.27 -6.02
CA ASP A 114 42.12 41.95 -5.67
C ASP A 114 42.93 41.82 -4.36
N GLY A 115 42.88 40.59 -3.81
CA GLY A 115 44.03 39.83 -3.29
C GLY A 115 44.17 39.69 -1.76
N PRO A 116 44.98 38.74 -1.24
CA PRO A 116 45.36 37.41 -1.75
C PRO A 116 45.37 36.28 -0.68
N LEU A 117 45.76 35.08 -1.14
CA LEU A 117 46.06 33.82 -0.45
C LEU A 117 47.02 33.91 0.76
N ALA A 118 46.82 33.04 1.77
CA ALA A 118 47.88 32.40 2.56
C ALA A 118 47.35 31.13 3.28
N GLY A 119 48.17 30.06 3.31
CA GLY A 119 47.92 28.72 3.88
C GLY A 119 47.92 28.67 5.42
N PRO A 120 48.33 27.56 6.09
CA PRO A 120 49.25 26.48 5.68
C PRO A 120 48.59 25.17 5.20
#